data_AF-A0A2S4ZZH6-F1
#
_entry.id   AF-A0A2S4ZZH6-F1
#
_cell.length_a   1.000
_cell.length_b   1.000
_cell.length_c   1.000
_cell.angle_alpha   90.00
_cell.angle_beta   90.00
_cell.angle_gamma   90.00
#
_symmetry.space_group_name_H-M   'P 1'
#
loop_
_entity.id
_entity.type
_entity.pdbx_description
1 polymer ?
#
loop_
_entity_poly.entity_id
_entity_poly.type
_entity_poly.pdbx_seq_one_letter_code
_entity_poly.pdbx_strand_id
1 'polypeptide(L)'
;MDQIIKEILKIGLVPTFLLVILYLIIQEPERANKLKAIITQPFFKLFKWFSKEHISSKVSSQANEFLNSSIFSQLTHTERYNLKVKWVKEVNDPILSENGTLILRMKEEDDQTRNILAAVHTALPHVVCPLIRKNINKTCEKSIDLAILKKLSNKLGKHGKLTFKKYFLDPETEIDSKINALIIKLQSLDDHGFLLPIFINELELLSEGLFADNDITDYSEQTLLFLEYLLKIVNREVGQEIQLEYLNSPFKVSTILLAKAQRADTQGLKPYLRRLKINLDKGSESIYVISFPPAFDFFKRLLSTLDNHERIFIKKVVKAQYYKESYPGQRDLKIAILTKNEVFADESFEQKLLEYNLHEGSKVKGIVDDISHNETLVNVLGMRAYIQRNECSWISIVSCEDVLVKNQEYDFVIKKIDKSANMVYLTMKTDENNPWTQIELPKTNETIEVVISSFNSINFKAVYQNKLEIYIPTDEISWFFLTPNQSRELIGTTQRVKVLNVDDENEKVFCSLRQIESDPWPKIHESLKVGMDFNGKVTDITPHYLQVKLANNFFGIIPKESLEAAGHEYKNFHENVVVGQGIDVYVSKVFIAKQRIRLDLKRNKK
;
A
#
# COMPACT_ATOMS: atom_id res chain seq x y z
N MET A 1 72.52 -9.74 -28.45
CA MET A 1 71.38 -10.52 -28.95
C MET A 1 70.46 -10.99 -27.80
N ASP A 2 70.99 -11.46 -26.67
CA ASP A 2 70.20 -12.05 -25.58
C ASP A 2 69.24 -11.11 -24.82
N GLN A 3 69.55 -9.81 -24.75
CA GLN A 3 68.74 -8.84 -23.98
C GLN A 3 67.47 -8.42 -24.72
N ILE A 4 67.54 -8.37 -26.06
CA ILE A 4 66.41 -8.06 -26.94
C ILE A 4 65.41 -9.24 -26.96
N ILE A 5 65.92 -10.48 -27.00
CA ILE A 5 65.08 -11.70 -26.97
C ILE A 5 64.30 -11.81 -25.66
N LYS A 6 64.91 -11.43 -24.52
CA LYS A 6 64.24 -11.38 -23.21
C LYS A 6 63.15 -10.31 -23.10
N GLU A 7 63.36 -9.13 -23.68
CA GLU A 7 62.34 -8.07 -23.70
C GLU A 7 61.17 -8.41 -24.63
N ILE A 8 61.45 -9.05 -25.77
CA ILE A 8 60.45 -9.61 -26.69
C ILE A 8 59.54 -10.63 -25.96
N LEU A 9 60.10 -11.58 -25.22
CA LEU A 9 59.32 -12.58 -24.48
C LEU A 9 58.37 -12.00 -23.40
N LYS A 10 58.63 -10.79 -22.87
CA LYS A 10 57.74 -10.12 -21.89
C LYS A 10 56.46 -9.56 -22.51
N ILE A 11 56.48 -9.22 -23.80
CA ILE A 11 55.34 -8.62 -24.52
C ILE A 11 54.33 -9.71 -24.95
N GLY A 12 54.71 -10.99 -24.81
CA GLY A 12 53.93 -12.15 -25.22
C GLY A 12 54.24 -12.55 -26.67
N LEU A 13 54.11 -13.84 -26.97
CA LEU A 13 54.46 -14.42 -28.28
C LEU A 13 53.74 -13.76 -29.47
N VAL A 14 52.51 -13.29 -29.26
CA VAL A 14 51.64 -12.77 -30.33
C VAL A 14 52.06 -11.36 -30.79
N PRO A 15 52.28 -10.36 -29.91
CA PRO A 15 52.78 -9.05 -30.34
C PRO A 15 54.16 -9.10 -30.96
N THR A 16 55.03 -9.99 -30.48
CA THR A 16 56.37 -10.17 -31.05
C THR A 16 56.34 -10.82 -32.42
N PHE A 17 55.44 -11.78 -32.63
CA PHE A 17 55.22 -12.37 -33.94
C PHE A 17 54.66 -11.33 -34.92
N LEU A 18 53.75 -10.47 -34.46
CA LEU A 18 53.22 -9.33 -35.23
C LEU A 18 54.31 -8.30 -35.59
N LEU A 19 55.21 -7.97 -34.68
CA LEU A 19 56.34 -7.07 -34.93
C LEU A 19 57.36 -7.66 -35.90
N VAL A 20 57.65 -8.96 -35.80
CA VAL A 20 58.53 -9.67 -36.75
C VAL A 20 57.89 -9.73 -38.14
N ILE A 21 56.58 -9.95 -38.23
CA ILE A 21 55.84 -9.89 -39.49
C ILE A 21 55.88 -8.47 -40.09
N LEU A 22 55.63 -7.45 -39.28
CA LEU A 22 55.68 -6.05 -39.71
C LEU A 22 57.08 -5.68 -40.21
N TYR A 23 58.12 -6.12 -39.51
CA TYR A 23 59.52 -5.93 -39.88
C TYR A 23 59.88 -6.63 -41.20
N LEU A 24 59.42 -7.87 -41.41
CA LEU A 24 59.62 -8.62 -42.65
C LEU A 24 58.88 -8.01 -43.85
N ILE A 25 57.70 -7.40 -43.63
CA ILE A 25 56.95 -6.66 -44.66
C ILE A 25 57.67 -5.37 -45.06
N ILE A 26 58.37 -4.70 -44.13
CA ILE A 26 59.10 -3.45 -44.37
C ILE A 26 60.41 -3.71 -45.15
N GLN A 27 61.12 -4.82 -44.89
CA GLN A 27 62.42 -5.08 -45.55
C GLN A 27 62.33 -5.58 -47.00
N GLU A 28 61.31 -6.36 -47.37
CA GLU A 28 61.16 -6.89 -48.74
C GLU A 28 59.73 -6.71 -49.27
N PRO A 29 59.37 -5.51 -49.78
CA PRO A 29 58.01 -5.21 -50.24
C PRO A 29 57.54 -6.09 -51.43
N GLU A 30 58.45 -6.63 -52.24
CA GLU A 30 58.06 -7.53 -53.36
C GLU A 30 57.73 -8.97 -52.92
N ARG A 31 58.38 -9.49 -51.87
CA ARG A 31 58.03 -10.80 -51.27
C ARG A 31 56.82 -10.71 -50.32
N ALA A 32 56.50 -9.50 -49.84
CA ALA A 32 55.38 -9.23 -48.96
C ALA A 32 54.01 -9.63 -49.54
N ASN A 33 53.83 -9.66 -50.86
CA ASN A 33 52.56 -10.06 -51.48
C ASN A 33 52.28 -11.57 -51.39
N LYS A 34 53.30 -12.42 -51.44
CA LYS A 34 53.15 -13.88 -51.24
C LYS A 34 53.05 -14.26 -49.75
N LEU A 35 53.80 -13.56 -48.89
CA LEU A 35 53.72 -13.70 -47.43
C LEU A 35 52.41 -13.16 -46.85
N LYS A 36 51.82 -12.11 -47.47
CA LYS A 36 50.50 -11.57 -47.11
C LYS A 36 49.46 -12.68 -47.05
N ALA A 37 49.31 -13.48 -48.11
CA ALA A 37 48.27 -14.52 -48.16
C ALA A 37 48.45 -15.58 -47.06
N ILE A 38 49.69 -16.04 -46.83
CA ILE A 38 50.03 -17.10 -45.88
C ILE A 38 49.87 -16.63 -44.43
N ILE A 39 50.13 -15.36 -44.15
CA ILE A 39 49.98 -14.75 -42.82
C ILE A 39 48.53 -14.29 -42.60
N THR A 40 47.88 -13.68 -43.58
CA THR A 40 46.51 -13.18 -43.41
C THR A 40 45.53 -14.31 -43.21
N GLN A 41 45.73 -15.50 -43.78
CA GLN A 41 44.75 -16.59 -43.66
C GLN A 41 44.59 -17.16 -42.22
N PRO A 42 45.65 -17.50 -41.47
CA PRO A 42 45.55 -17.87 -40.06
C PRO A 42 45.13 -16.69 -39.19
N PHE A 43 45.62 -15.47 -39.46
CA PHE A 43 45.18 -14.27 -38.72
C PHE A 43 43.69 -13.96 -38.95
N PHE A 44 43.17 -14.08 -40.17
CA PHE A 44 41.77 -13.86 -40.49
C PHE A 44 40.88 -14.93 -39.86
N LYS A 45 41.35 -16.19 -39.79
CA LYS A 45 40.69 -17.25 -39.01
C LYS A 45 40.71 -16.93 -37.50
N LEU A 46 41.82 -16.42 -36.98
CA LEU A 46 41.96 -16.01 -35.59
C LEU A 46 41.04 -14.83 -35.26
N PHE A 47 41.02 -13.77 -36.07
CA PHE A 47 40.14 -12.60 -35.94
C PHE A 47 38.67 -12.97 -36.09
N LYS A 48 38.33 -13.85 -37.05
CA LYS A 48 36.95 -14.37 -37.21
C LYS A 48 36.53 -15.25 -36.03
N TRP A 49 37.47 -15.97 -35.42
CA TRP A 49 37.23 -16.73 -34.20
C TRP A 49 37.03 -15.81 -33.00
N PHE A 50 37.89 -14.80 -32.80
CA PHE A 50 37.73 -13.77 -31.78
C PHE A 50 36.42 -12.98 -31.95
N SER A 51 36.03 -12.65 -33.19
CA SER A 51 34.76 -11.96 -33.45
C SER A 51 33.56 -12.82 -33.10
N LYS A 52 33.59 -14.12 -33.46
CA LYS A 52 32.55 -15.09 -33.11
C LYS A 52 32.42 -15.28 -31.60
N GLU A 53 33.54 -15.40 -30.90
CA GLU A 53 33.55 -15.57 -29.44
C GLU A 53 33.06 -14.29 -28.75
N HIS A 54 33.46 -13.11 -29.23
CA HIS A 54 32.97 -11.83 -28.74
C HIS A 54 31.46 -11.67 -28.94
N ILE A 55 30.96 -11.99 -30.14
CA ILE A 55 29.52 -11.98 -30.46
C ILE A 55 28.76 -12.95 -29.57
N SER A 56 29.26 -14.18 -29.40
CA SER A 56 28.66 -15.16 -28.48
C SER A 56 28.60 -14.62 -27.05
N SER A 57 29.72 -14.11 -26.53
CA SER A 57 29.80 -13.57 -25.17
C SER A 57 28.83 -12.40 -24.97
N LYS A 58 28.70 -11.51 -25.95
CA LYS A 58 27.75 -10.39 -25.91
C LYS A 58 26.30 -10.88 -25.89
N VAL A 59 25.96 -11.82 -26.77
CA VAL A 59 24.61 -12.42 -26.83
C VAL A 59 24.28 -13.12 -25.52
N SER A 60 25.20 -13.94 -25.00
CA SER A 60 25.07 -14.59 -23.69
C SER A 60 24.87 -13.57 -22.56
N SER A 61 25.68 -12.51 -22.52
CA SER A 61 25.56 -11.46 -21.51
C SER A 61 24.18 -10.82 -21.52
N GLN A 62 23.67 -10.43 -22.69
CA GLN A 62 22.37 -9.76 -22.81
C GLN A 62 21.21 -10.71 -22.50
N ALA A 63 21.31 -11.98 -22.92
CA ALA A 63 20.33 -13.00 -22.59
C ALA A 63 20.28 -13.27 -21.07
N ASN A 64 21.45 -13.43 -20.44
CA ASN A 64 21.56 -13.59 -18.99
C ASN A 64 21.05 -12.37 -18.22
N GLU A 65 21.39 -11.16 -18.67
CA GLU A 65 20.89 -9.93 -18.06
C GLU A 65 19.36 -9.89 -18.12
N PHE A 66 18.77 -10.21 -19.26
CA PHE A 66 17.32 -10.27 -19.42
C PHE A 66 16.69 -11.31 -18.49
N LEU A 67 17.14 -12.57 -18.52
CA LEU A 67 16.60 -13.64 -17.68
C LEU A 67 16.70 -13.29 -16.18
N ASN A 68 17.87 -12.85 -15.71
CA ASN A 68 18.07 -12.53 -14.30
C ASN A 68 17.27 -11.31 -13.84
N SER A 69 17.35 -10.20 -14.60
CA SER A 69 16.72 -8.94 -14.19
C SER A 69 15.21 -8.91 -14.40
N SER A 70 14.72 -9.59 -15.44
CA SER A 70 13.36 -9.42 -15.93
C SER A 70 12.46 -10.62 -15.66
N ILE A 71 13.03 -11.81 -15.44
CA ILE A 71 12.30 -13.05 -15.20
C ILE A 71 12.57 -13.56 -13.79
N PHE A 72 13.78 -14.06 -13.51
CA PHE A 72 14.11 -14.74 -12.24
C PHE A 72 14.02 -13.82 -11.01
N SER A 73 14.18 -12.50 -11.20
CA SER A 73 13.92 -11.52 -10.14
C SER A 73 12.47 -11.55 -9.63
N GLN A 74 11.52 -12.00 -10.47
CA GLN A 74 10.08 -12.00 -10.21
C GLN A 74 9.49 -13.37 -9.82
N LEU A 75 10.26 -14.46 -9.94
CA LEU A 75 9.81 -15.84 -9.66
C LEU A 75 10.34 -16.36 -8.31
N THR A 76 9.62 -17.22 -7.59
CA THR A 76 10.04 -17.73 -6.26
C THR A 76 11.13 -18.79 -6.34
N HIS A 77 11.07 -19.68 -7.33
CA HIS A 77 11.89 -20.89 -7.43
C HIS A 77 12.51 -21.00 -8.82
N THR A 78 13.70 -20.44 -9.01
CA THR A 78 14.48 -20.71 -10.23
C THR A 78 15.93 -20.99 -9.89
N GLU A 79 16.39 -22.20 -10.24
CA GLU A 79 17.80 -22.46 -10.42
C GLU A 79 18.35 -21.42 -11.40
N ARG A 80 19.36 -20.66 -10.97
CA ARG A 80 19.92 -19.62 -11.82
C ARG A 80 20.81 -20.27 -12.88
N TYR A 81 20.26 -20.47 -14.07
CA TYR A 81 21.04 -20.92 -15.21
C TYR A 81 21.91 -19.80 -15.77
N ASN A 82 23.17 -20.12 -16.04
CA ASN A 82 24.04 -19.26 -16.83
C ASN A 82 23.97 -19.70 -18.29
N LEU A 83 23.55 -18.82 -19.19
CA LEU A 83 23.50 -19.12 -20.61
C LEU A 83 24.86 -18.91 -21.28
N LYS A 84 25.30 -19.89 -22.07
CA LYS A 84 26.47 -19.77 -22.94
C LYS A 84 26.11 -20.12 -24.38
N VAL A 85 26.33 -19.20 -25.31
CA VAL A 85 26.08 -19.43 -26.72
C VAL A 85 27.30 -20.10 -27.37
N LYS A 86 27.05 -21.09 -28.22
CA LYS A 86 28.08 -21.73 -29.03
C LYS A 86 27.60 -21.83 -30.47
N TRP A 87 28.32 -21.16 -31.36
CA TRP A 87 28.00 -21.17 -32.80
C TRP A 87 28.30 -22.54 -33.41
N VAL A 88 27.30 -23.16 -34.02
CA VAL A 88 27.38 -24.47 -34.67
C VAL A 88 26.84 -24.39 -36.10
N LYS A 89 27.26 -25.34 -36.95
CA LYS A 89 26.76 -25.42 -38.34
C LYS A 89 25.34 -26.00 -38.41
N GLU A 90 25.07 -26.98 -37.56
CA GLU A 90 23.78 -27.65 -37.42
C GLU A 90 23.25 -27.40 -36.01
N VAL A 91 22.02 -26.86 -35.94
CA VAL A 91 21.34 -26.57 -34.68
C VAL A 91 21.04 -27.89 -33.98
N ASN A 92 21.36 -27.96 -32.69
CA ASN A 92 21.14 -29.13 -31.85
C ASN A 92 20.59 -28.68 -30.51
N ASP A 93 20.02 -29.61 -29.75
CA ASP A 93 19.44 -29.31 -28.43
C ASP A 93 20.47 -28.67 -27.48
N PRO A 94 20.04 -27.77 -26.57
CA PRO A 94 20.90 -27.23 -25.53
C PRO A 94 21.52 -28.33 -24.65
N ILE A 95 22.72 -28.08 -24.14
CA ILE A 95 23.40 -28.99 -23.20
C ILE A 95 23.43 -28.32 -21.83
N LEU A 96 22.85 -28.96 -20.81
CA LEU A 96 23.02 -28.54 -19.42
C LEU A 96 24.33 -29.14 -18.89
N SER A 97 25.26 -28.28 -18.50
CA SER A 97 26.51 -28.70 -17.87
C SER A 97 26.32 -28.93 -16.37
N GLU A 98 27.13 -29.81 -15.78
CA GLU A 98 27.13 -30.13 -14.34
C GLU A 98 27.29 -28.89 -13.43
N ASN A 99 27.82 -27.78 -13.96
CA ASN A 99 27.97 -26.53 -13.23
C ASN A 99 26.77 -25.56 -13.33
N GLY A 100 25.62 -26.01 -13.87
CA GLY A 100 24.42 -25.19 -14.04
C GLY A 100 24.46 -24.24 -15.25
N THR A 101 25.43 -24.39 -16.16
CA THR A 101 25.50 -23.61 -17.41
C THR A 101 24.70 -24.29 -18.51
N LEU A 102 23.75 -23.58 -19.12
CA LEU A 102 23.00 -24.04 -20.29
C LEU A 102 23.70 -23.57 -21.57
N ILE A 103 24.28 -24.51 -22.31
CA ILE A 103 25.02 -24.25 -23.55
C ILE A 103 24.05 -24.31 -24.73
N LEU A 104 23.77 -23.15 -25.31
CA LEU A 104 22.88 -22.98 -26.46
C LEU A 104 23.67 -23.16 -27.76
N ARG A 105 23.42 -24.25 -28.48
CA ARG A 105 24.08 -24.59 -29.75
C ARG A 105 23.26 -24.06 -30.93
N MET A 106 23.58 -22.86 -31.40
CA MET A 106 22.81 -22.18 -32.45
C MET A 106 23.65 -21.77 -33.65
N LYS A 107 22.98 -21.51 -34.78
CA LYS A 107 23.61 -20.92 -35.96
C LYS A 107 23.72 -19.40 -35.77
N GLU A 108 24.85 -18.84 -36.18
CA GLU A 108 25.07 -17.39 -36.17
C GLU A 108 24.30 -16.74 -37.32
N GLU A 109 23.53 -15.70 -37.00
CA GLU A 109 22.86 -14.82 -37.97
C GLU A 109 23.57 -13.45 -38.03
N ASP A 110 23.42 -12.74 -39.14
CA ASP A 110 24.05 -11.42 -39.33
C ASP A 110 23.46 -10.36 -38.38
N ASP A 111 22.15 -10.46 -38.09
CA ASP A 111 21.46 -9.57 -37.16
C ASP A 111 21.66 -9.99 -35.70
N GLN A 112 22.42 -9.18 -34.95
CA GLN A 112 22.66 -9.38 -33.53
C GLN A 112 21.38 -9.42 -32.68
N THR A 113 20.37 -8.65 -33.06
CA THR A 113 19.06 -8.63 -32.38
C THR A 113 18.36 -9.97 -32.54
N ARG A 114 18.47 -10.58 -33.72
CA ARG A 114 17.94 -11.91 -33.99
C ARG A 114 18.71 -12.97 -33.21
N ASN A 115 20.03 -12.87 -33.11
CA ASN A 115 20.85 -13.77 -32.28
C ASN A 115 20.43 -13.73 -30.80
N ILE A 116 20.18 -12.54 -30.24
CA ILE A 116 19.72 -12.38 -28.84
C ILE A 116 18.34 -12.99 -28.64
N LEU A 117 17.38 -12.68 -29.52
CA LEU A 117 16.03 -13.23 -29.44
C LEU A 117 16.04 -14.75 -29.62
N ALA A 118 16.83 -15.28 -30.55
CA ALA A 118 16.98 -16.71 -30.76
C ALA A 118 17.58 -17.40 -29.53
N ALA A 119 18.60 -16.81 -28.91
CA ALA A 119 19.19 -17.36 -27.69
C ALA A 119 18.19 -17.47 -26.55
N VAL A 120 17.42 -16.42 -26.30
CA VAL A 120 16.39 -16.47 -25.24
C VAL A 120 15.26 -17.44 -25.63
N HIS A 121 14.77 -17.40 -26.86
CA HIS A 121 13.74 -18.32 -27.34
C HIS A 121 14.14 -19.79 -27.17
N THR A 122 15.38 -20.15 -27.51
CA THR A 122 15.90 -21.51 -27.31
C THR A 122 16.08 -21.86 -25.83
N ALA A 123 16.35 -20.89 -24.96
CA ALA A 123 16.54 -21.14 -23.53
C ALA A 123 15.21 -21.31 -22.77
N LEU A 124 14.15 -20.57 -23.13
CA LEU A 124 12.89 -20.51 -22.37
C LEU A 124 12.30 -21.88 -22.03
N PRO A 125 12.26 -22.87 -22.96
CA PRO A 125 11.80 -24.23 -22.66
C PRO A 125 12.47 -24.94 -21.50
N HIS A 126 13.72 -24.57 -21.22
CA HIS A 126 14.56 -25.22 -20.22
C HIS A 126 14.64 -24.44 -18.91
N VAL A 127 14.31 -23.15 -18.93
CA VAL A 127 14.57 -22.25 -17.79
C VAL A 127 13.31 -21.59 -17.22
N VAL A 128 12.16 -21.68 -17.90
CA VAL A 128 10.87 -21.17 -17.41
C VAL A 128 9.85 -22.30 -17.43
N CYS A 129 9.35 -22.66 -16.24
CA CYS A 129 8.42 -23.77 -16.01
C CYS A 129 8.78 -25.07 -16.78
N PRO A 130 10.03 -25.57 -16.76
CA PRO A 130 10.42 -26.70 -17.63
C PRO A 130 9.61 -27.99 -17.35
N LEU A 131 9.22 -28.20 -16.09
CA LEU A 131 8.54 -29.41 -15.63
C LEU A 131 7.07 -29.48 -16.07
N ILE A 132 6.33 -28.37 -16.05
CA ILE A 132 4.90 -28.35 -16.41
C ILE A 132 4.64 -28.52 -17.92
N ARG A 133 5.67 -28.39 -18.77
CA ARG A 133 5.52 -28.39 -20.23
C ARG A 133 4.94 -29.69 -20.79
N LYS A 134 5.14 -30.81 -20.10
CA LYS A 134 4.53 -32.11 -20.46
C LYS A 134 3.04 -32.18 -20.15
N ASN A 135 2.58 -31.31 -19.25
CA ASN A 135 1.23 -31.27 -18.72
C ASN A 135 0.40 -30.11 -19.32
N ILE A 136 0.94 -29.37 -20.28
CA ILE A 136 0.19 -28.36 -21.03
C ILE A 136 0.40 -28.56 -22.53
N ASN A 137 -0.59 -28.16 -23.32
CA ASN A 137 -0.53 -28.32 -24.77
C ASN A 137 0.49 -27.37 -25.40
N LYS A 138 0.91 -27.71 -26.63
CA LYS A 138 1.96 -26.97 -27.34
C LYS A 138 1.57 -25.51 -27.63
N THR A 139 0.27 -25.23 -27.82
CA THR A 139 -0.24 -23.87 -28.04
C THR A 139 -0.02 -23.00 -26.80
N CYS A 140 -0.31 -23.49 -25.60
CA CYS A 140 -0.07 -22.78 -24.34
C CYS A 140 1.43 -22.55 -24.11
N GLU A 141 2.22 -23.61 -24.26
CA GLU A 141 3.68 -23.57 -24.12
C GLU A 141 4.31 -22.48 -25.00
N LYS A 142 4.01 -22.51 -26.31
CA LYS A 142 4.52 -21.52 -27.28
C LYS A 142 4.04 -20.10 -26.97
N SER A 143 2.79 -19.96 -26.53
CA SER A 143 2.23 -18.64 -26.22
C SER A 143 2.92 -17.99 -25.01
N ILE A 144 3.26 -18.79 -23.99
CA ILE A 144 4.05 -18.33 -22.84
C ILE A 144 5.44 -17.85 -23.29
N ASP A 145 6.14 -18.67 -24.08
CA ASP A 145 7.49 -18.35 -24.56
C ASP A 145 7.49 -17.07 -25.40
N LEU A 146 6.54 -16.94 -26.33
CA LEU A 146 6.42 -15.77 -27.20
C LEU A 146 5.98 -14.51 -26.43
N ALA A 147 5.15 -14.63 -25.39
CA ALA A 147 4.80 -13.50 -24.53
C ALA A 147 6.02 -12.96 -23.78
N ILE A 148 6.84 -13.85 -23.21
CA ILE A 148 8.11 -13.48 -22.55
C ILE A 148 9.11 -12.92 -23.58
N LEU A 149 9.23 -13.54 -24.75
CA LEU A 149 10.15 -13.08 -25.80
C LEU A 149 9.75 -11.69 -26.33
N LYS A 150 8.45 -11.37 -26.38
CA LYS A 150 7.98 -10.03 -26.72
C LYS A 150 8.40 -8.99 -25.67
N LYS A 151 8.51 -9.36 -24.41
CA LYS A 151 9.05 -8.46 -23.37
C LYS A 151 10.51 -8.09 -23.66
N LEU A 152 11.33 -9.06 -24.06
CA LEU A 152 12.70 -8.81 -24.52
C LEU A 152 12.73 -7.95 -25.78
N SER A 153 11.90 -8.27 -26.77
CA SER A 153 11.85 -7.52 -28.03
C SER A 153 11.49 -6.05 -27.81
N ASN A 154 10.60 -5.76 -26.85
CA ASN A 154 10.28 -4.40 -26.43
C ASN A 154 11.50 -3.67 -25.84
N LYS A 155 12.31 -4.34 -25.00
CA LYS A 155 13.57 -3.79 -24.44
C LYS A 155 14.62 -3.51 -25.51
N LEU A 156 14.66 -4.32 -26.57
CA LEU A 156 15.56 -4.14 -27.72
C LEU A 156 15.08 -3.04 -28.69
N GLY A 157 13.99 -2.33 -28.37
CA GLY A 157 13.50 -1.18 -29.12
C GLY A 157 12.79 -1.54 -30.43
N LYS A 158 12.63 -0.55 -31.33
CA LYS A 158 11.85 -0.69 -32.57
C LYS A 158 12.33 -1.85 -33.44
N HIS A 159 13.64 -1.99 -33.60
CA HIS A 159 14.24 -3.07 -34.39
C HIS A 159 13.97 -4.44 -33.76
N GLY A 160 14.11 -4.56 -32.43
CA GLY A 160 13.72 -5.76 -31.68
C GLY A 160 12.28 -6.21 -31.93
N LYS A 161 11.32 -5.28 -31.87
CA LYS A 161 9.89 -5.57 -32.14
C LYS A 161 9.66 -6.07 -33.57
N LEU A 162 10.30 -5.46 -34.56
CA LEU A 162 10.18 -5.86 -35.97
C LEU A 162 10.78 -7.26 -36.20
N THR A 163 11.97 -7.52 -35.64
CA THR A 163 12.63 -8.82 -35.73
C THR A 163 11.83 -9.92 -35.03
N PHE A 164 11.28 -9.64 -33.83
CA PHE A 164 10.39 -10.57 -33.13
C PHE A 164 9.16 -10.93 -33.97
N LYS A 165 8.48 -9.92 -34.52
CA LYS A 165 7.28 -10.15 -35.33
C LYS A 165 7.59 -11.06 -36.52
N LYS A 166 8.58 -10.68 -37.32
CA LYS A 166 8.92 -11.36 -38.58
C LYS A 166 9.42 -12.79 -38.41
N TYR A 167 10.25 -13.05 -37.39
CA TYR A 167 10.99 -14.31 -37.29
C TYR A 167 10.50 -15.27 -36.21
N PHE A 168 9.64 -14.81 -35.30
CA PHE A 168 9.17 -15.61 -34.17
C PHE A 168 7.65 -15.62 -34.05
N LEU A 169 6.99 -14.46 -34.16
CA LEU A 169 5.54 -14.39 -34.03
C LEU A 169 4.80 -14.87 -35.28
N ASP A 170 5.02 -14.22 -36.43
CA ASP A 170 4.27 -14.48 -37.66
C ASP A 170 4.33 -15.97 -38.06
N PRO A 171 5.50 -16.65 -38.07
CA PRO A 171 5.58 -18.07 -38.39
C PRO A 171 4.74 -18.97 -37.48
N GLU A 172 4.71 -18.67 -36.18
CA GLU A 172 3.94 -19.46 -35.20
C GLU A 172 2.44 -19.20 -35.33
N THR A 173 2.04 -17.96 -35.59
CA THR A 173 0.62 -17.58 -35.75
C THR A 173 0.03 -18.01 -37.09
N GLU A 174 0.84 -18.13 -38.13
CA GLU A 174 0.44 -18.73 -39.41
C GLU A 174 0.12 -20.22 -39.25
N ILE A 175 0.83 -20.92 -38.36
CA ILE A 175 0.60 -22.32 -38.03
C ILE A 175 -0.65 -22.49 -37.15
N ASP A 176 -0.79 -21.67 -36.10
CA ASP A 176 -1.93 -21.71 -35.18
C ASP A 176 -2.38 -20.30 -34.75
N SER A 177 -3.54 -19.89 -35.26
CA SER A 177 -4.12 -18.58 -34.97
C SER A 177 -4.50 -18.37 -33.50
N LYS A 178 -4.67 -19.45 -32.71
CA LYS A 178 -4.98 -19.37 -31.27
C LYS A 178 -3.79 -18.83 -30.47
N ILE A 179 -2.57 -19.02 -30.94
CA ILE A 179 -1.34 -18.50 -30.30
C ILE A 179 -1.43 -16.98 -30.16
N ASN A 180 -1.85 -16.28 -31.22
CA ASN A 180 -1.97 -14.81 -31.17
C ASN A 180 -2.98 -14.35 -30.12
N ALA A 181 -4.13 -15.04 -30.01
CA ALA A 181 -5.15 -14.71 -29.03
C ALA A 181 -4.65 -14.87 -27.58
N LEU A 182 -3.90 -15.94 -27.30
CA LEU A 182 -3.30 -16.16 -25.97
C LEU A 182 -2.19 -15.17 -25.68
N ILE A 183 -1.35 -14.84 -26.66
CA ILE A 183 -0.29 -13.85 -26.52
C ILE A 183 -0.85 -12.47 -26.14
N ILE A 184 -2.00 -12.06 -26.70
CA ILE A 184 -2.68 -10.80 -26.34
C ILE A 184 -3.14 -10.85 -24.87
N LYS A 185 -3.71 -11.97 -24.43
CA LYS A 185 -4.12 -12.17 -23.03
C LYS A 185 -2.94 -12.12 -22.06
N LEU A 186 -1.85 -12.82 -22.37
CA LEU A 186 -0.64 -12.82 -21.55
C LEU A 186 0.03 -11.44 -21.49
N GLN A 187 -0.03 -10.66 -22.57
CA GLN A 187 0.42 -9.25 -22.56
C GLN A 187 -0.43 -8.38 -21.66
N SER A 188 -1.75 -8.55 -21.67
CA SER A 188 -2.63 -7.85 -20.75
C SER A 188 -2.22 -8.13 -19.29
N LEU A 189 -1.85 -9.37 -18.94
CA LEU A 189 -1.30 -9.66 -17.62
C LEU A 189 0.08 -9.01 -17.38
N ASP A 190 0.98 -9.03 -18.36
CA ASP A 190 2.33 -8.44 -18.22
C ASP A 190 2.28 -6.93 -18.04
N ASP A 191 1.41 -6.25 -18.80
CA ASP A 191 1.16 -4.83 -18.71
C ASP A 191 0.58 -4.44 -17.34
N HIS A 192 -0.01 -5.37 -16.61
CA HIS A 192 -0.49 -5.17 -15.24
C HIS A 192 0.45 -5.75 -14.16
N GLY A 193 1.60 -6.31 -14.55
CA GLY A 193 2.60 -6.88 -13.66
C GLY A 193 2.22 -8.23 -13.05
N PHE A 194 1.29 -8.98 -13.66
CA PHE A 194 0.76 -10.24 -13.13
C PHE A 194 1.35 -11.47 -13.83
N LEU A 195 1.85 -11.32 -15.07
CA LEU A 195 2.34 -12.45 -15.88
C LEU A 195 3.41 -13.25 -15.14
N LEU A 196 4.54 -12.63 -14.77
CA LEU A 196 5.63 -13.35 -14.13
C LEU A 196 5.37 -13.59 -12.63
N PRO A 197 5.03 -12.56 -11.83
CA PRO A 197 4.89 -12.70 -10.39
C PRO A 197 3.80 -13.64 -9.91
N ILE A 198 2.75 -13.86 -10.71
CA ILE A 198 1.58 -14.64 -10.31
C ILE A 198 1.37 -15.80 -11.27
N PHE A 199 1.14 -15.54 -12.56
CA PHE A 199 0.76 -16.60 -13.50
C PHE A 199 1.87 -17.63 -13.70
N ILE A 200 3.06 -17.19 -14.13
CA ILE A 200 4.21 -18.09 -14.31
C ILE A 200 4.65 -18.69 -12.97
N ASN A 201 4.63 -17.90 -11.90
CA ASN A 201 4.99 -18.37 -10.56
C ASN A 201 4.13 -19.56 -10.08
N GLU A 202 2.81 -19.52 -10.30
CA GLU A 202 1.92 -20.63 -9.96
C GLU A 202 2.16 -21.87 -10.83
N LEU A 203 2.51 -21.70 -12.11
CA LEU A 203 2.89 -22.83 -12.96
C LEU A 203 4.20 -23.49 -12.47
N GLU A 204 5.15 -22.71 -11.95
CA GLU A 204 6.37 -23.25 -11.32
C GLU A 204 6.06 -23.98 -10.01
N LEU A 205 5.25 -23.39 -9.13
CA LEU A 205 4.85 -24.03 -7.87
C LEU A 205 4.09 -25.34 -8.10
N LEU A 206 3.18 -25.37 -9.08
CA LEU A 206 2.50 -26.61 -9.46
C LEU A 206 3.50 -27.71 -9.80
N SER A 207 4.57 -27.34 -10.52
CA SER A 207 5.56 -28.29 -10.99
C SER A 207 6.40 -28.92 -9.87
N GLU A 208 6.55 -28.24 -8.74
CA GLU A 208 7.18 -28.82 -7.54
C GLU A 208 6.30 -29.91 -6.89
N GLY A 209 4.98 -29.87 -7.09
CA GLY A 209 4.07 -30.93 -6.63
C GLY A 209 4.06 -32.17 -7.53
N LEU A 210 4.54 -32.05 -8.77
CA LEU A 210 4.47 -33.09 -9.81
C LEU A 210 5.70 -34.01 -9.85
N PHE A 211 6.62 -33.94 -8.85
CA PHE A 211 7.85 -34.76 -8.79
C PHE A 211 7.64 -36.29 -8.65
N ALA A 212 6.40 -36.79 -8.63
CA ALA A 212 6.15 -38.21 -8.81
C ALA A 212 6.10 -38.52 -10.32
N ASP A 213 7.17 -39.14 -10.83
CA ASP A 213 7.56 -39.36 -12.24
C ASP A 213 6.52 -39.92 -13.26
N ASN A 214 5.24 -40.02 -12.93
CA ASN A 214 4.20 -40.63 -13.78
C ASN A 214 2.95 -39.74 -14.03
N ASP A 215 2.89 -38.50 -13.56
CA ASP A 215 1.69 -37.66 -13.77
C ASP A 215 1.70 -36.99 -15.16
N ILE A 216 0.93 -37.55 -16.10
CA ILE A 216 0.73 -37.03 -17.48
C ILE A 216 -0.60 -36.26 -17.56
N THR A 217 -1.17 -35.82 -16.43
CA THR A 217 -2.43 -35.07 -16.45
C THR A 217 -2.27 -33.80 -17.28
N ASP A 218 -3.18 -33.59 -18.24
CA ASP A 218 -3.24 -32.36 -19.03
C ASP A 218 -3.96 -31.26 -18.23
N TYR A 219 -3.21 -30.24 -17.84
CA TYR A 219 -3.67 -29.04 -17.13
C TYR A 219 -3.92 -27.85 -18.07
N SER A 220 -3.97 -28.05 -19.39
CA SER A 220 -4.17 -26.96 -20.37
C SER A 220 -5.44 -26.16 -20.08
N GLU A 221 -6.57 -26.83 -19.86
CA GLU A 221 -7.84 -26.16 -19.60
C GLU A 221 -7.80 -25.36 -18.30
N GLN A 222 -7.28 -25.96 -17.23
CA GLN A 222 -7.15 -25.36 -15.91
C GLN A 222 -6.21 -24.14 -15.97
N THR A 223 -5.11 -24.24 -16.73
CA THR A 223 -4.17 -23.13 -16.97
C THR A 223 -4.86 -21.96 -17.68
N LEU A 224 -5.69 -22.25 -18.68
CA LEU A 224 -6.47 -21.23 -19.38
C LEU A 224 -7.55 -20.61 -18.50
N LEU A 225 -8.26 -21.40 -17.70
CA LEU A 225 -9.24 -20.89 -16.74
C LEU A 225 -8.61 -20.01 -15.67
N PHE A 226 -7.40 -20.36 -15.21
CA PHE A 226 -6.63 -19.54 -14.29
C PHE A 226 -6.17 -18.21 -14.92
N LEU A 227 -5.71 -18.25 -16.18
CA LEU A 227 -5.42 -17.05 -16.97
C LEU A 227 -6.66 -16.13 -17.06
N GLU A 228 -7.84 -16.68 -17.39
CA GLU A 228 -9.10 -15.92 -17.44
C GLU A 228 -9.48 -15.31 -16.10
N TYR A 229 -9.26 -16.02 -15.00
CA TYR A 229 -9.47 -15.49 -13.66
C TYR A 229 -8.58 -14.27 -13.39
N LEU A 230 -7.28 -14.35 -13.69
CA LEU A 230 -6.36 -13.22 -13.52
C LEU A 230 -6.74 -12.03 -14.42
N LEU A 231 -7.20 -12.30 -15.66
CA LEU A 231 -7.69 -11.27 -16.57
C LEU A 231 -8.89 -10.51 -16.00
N LYS A 232 -9.81 -11.18 -15.30
CA LYS A 232 -10.92 -10.51 -14.60
C LYS A 232 -10.42 -9.55 -13.53
N ILE A 233 -9.34 -9.88 -12.83
CA ILE A 233 -8.78 -9.02 -11.78
C ILE A 233 -8.11 -7.78 -12.38
N VAL A 234 -7.33 -7.93 -13.45
CA VAL A 234 -6.57 -6.82 -14.05
C VAL A 234 -7.46 -5.89 -14.89
N ASN A 235 -8.46 -6.43 -15.59
CA ASN A 235 -9.38 -5.67 -16.44
C ASN A 235 -10.60 -5.13 -15.68
N ARG A 236 -10.53 -5.08 -14.35
CA ARG A 236 -11.65 -4.65 -13.51
C ARG A 236 -11.97 -3.18 -13.66
N GLU A 237 -13.25 -2.86 -13.62
CA GLU A 237 -13.70 -1.48 -13.49
C GLU A 237 -13.62 -0.99 -12.04
N VAL A 238 -13.53 0.32 -11.87
CA VAL A 238 -13.51 0.93 -10.53
C VAL A 238 -14.87 0.72 -9.88
N GLY A 239 -14.89 0.01 -8.75
CA GLY A 239 -16.13 -0.28 -8.00
C GLY A 239 -16.79 -1.61 -8.36
N GLN A 240 -16.25 -2.35 -9.35
CA GLN A 240 -16.73 -3.69 -9.67
C GLN A 240 -16.40 -4.68 -8.54
N GLU A 241 -17.41 -5.41 -8.07
CA GLU A 241 -17.20 -6.53 -7.15
C GLU A 241 -16.66 -7.73 -7.92
N ILE A 242 -15.49 -8.23 -7.48
CA ILE A 242 -14.81 -9.35 -8.12
C ILE A 242 -14.35 -10.33 -7.05
N GLN A 243 -14.54 -11.61 -7.33
CA GLN A 243 -14.00 -12.68 -6.51
C GLN A 243 -12.47 -12.68 -6.62
N LEU A 244 -11.79 -12.47 -5.50
CA LEU A 244 -10.33 -12.46 -5.42
C LEU A 244 -9.77 -13.81 -4.95
N GLU A 245 -10.53 -14.88 -5.14
CA GLU A 245 -10.20 -16.25 -4.72
C GLU A 245 -10.46 -17.18 -5.90
N TYR A 246 -9.50 -18.04 -6.22
CA TYR A 246 -9.59 -19.08 -7.23
C TYR A 246 -9.17 -20.40 -6.57
N LEU A 247 -10.13 -21.27 -6.25
CA LEU A 247 -9.92 -22.48 -5.45
C LEU A 247 -10.16 -23.76 -6.27
N ASN A 248 -9.89 -23.70 -7.57
CA ASN A 248 -10.11 -24.83 -8.48
C ASN A 248 -8.80 -25.59 -8.68
N SER A 249 -8.80 -26.90 -8.41
CA SER A 249 -7.63 -27.73 -8.61
C SER A 249 -7.08 -27.63 -10.05
N PRO A 250 -5.76 -27.49 -10.24
CA PRO A 250 -4.75 -27.55 -9.19
C PRO A 250 -4.37 -26.19 -8.58
N PHE A 251 -4.91 -25.07 -9.07
CA PHE A 251 -4.57 -23.74 -8.56
C PHE A 251 -5.49 -23.34 -7.39
N LYS A 252 -4.92 -23.22 -6.19
CA LYS A 252 -5.63 -22.68 -5.00
C LYS A 252 -5.04 -21.36 -4.57
N VAL A 253 -5.45 -20.31 -5.27
CA VAL A 253 -4.86 -18.97 -5.22
C VAL A 253 -5.83 -17.96 -4.67
N SER A 254 -5.38 -17.10 -3.77
CA SER A 254 -6.11 -15.89 -3.40
C SER A 254 -5.30 -14.63 -3.61
N THR A 255 -5.97 -13.53 -3.92
CA THR A 255 -5.37 -12.21 -4.08
C THR A 255 -5.91 -11.26 -3.02
N ILE A 256 -5.04 -10.46 -2.41
CA ILE A 256 -5.41 -9.38 -1.51
C ILE A 256 -4.88 -8.08 -2.09
N LEU A 257 -5.80 -7.20 -2.46
CA LEU A 257 -5.47 -5.87 -2.95
C LEU A 257 -5.44 -4.90 -1.77
N LEU A 258 -4.30 -4.26 -1.52
CA LEU A 258 -4.20 -3.26 -0.46
C LEU A 258 -4.93 -1.98 -0.87
N ALA A 259 -5.79 -1.48 0.03
CA ALA A 259 -6.55 -0.26 -0.21
C ALA A 259 -5.63 0.98 -0.25
N LYS A 260 -6.18 2.11 -0.71
CA LYS A 260 -5.50 3.41 -0.62
C LYS A 260 -5.07 3.68 0.83
N ALA A 261 -3.83 4.13 1.02
CA ALA A 261 -3.14 4.28 2.31
C ALA A 261 -4.02 4.84 3.44
N GLN A 262 -4.82 5.88 3.17
CA GLN A 262 -5.67 6.55 4.17
C GLN A 262 -6.69 5.64 4.91
N ARG A 263 -7.31 4.68 4.21
CA ARG A 263 -8.22 3.70 4.87
C ARG A 263 -7.43 2.65 5.66
N ALA A 264 -6.23 2.34 5.20
CA ALA A 264 -5.35 1.37 5.80
C ALA A 264 -4.74 1.92 7.11
N ASP A 265 -4.39 3.20 7.16
CA ASP A 265 -3.83 3.86 8.36
C ASP A 265 -4.88 4.14 9.44
N THR A 266 -6.17 4.24 9.07
CA THR A 266 -7.27 4.45 10.02
C THR A 266 -7.79 3.17 10.66
N GLN A 267 -7.89 2.09 9.88
CA GLN A 267 -8.41 0.78 10.34
C GLN A 267 -7.32 -0.22 10.73
N GLY A 268 -6.05 0.06 10.43
CA GLY A 268 -4.92 -0.82 10.73
C GLY A 268 -4.86 -2.12 9.92
N LEU A 269 -4.04 -3.06 10.40
CA LEU A 269 -3.74 -4.32 9.71
C LEU A 269 -4.84 -5.38 9.89
N LYS A 270 -5.72 -5.24 10.89
CA LYS A 270 -6.73 -6.25 11.26
C LYS A 270 -7.58 -6.75 10.10
N PRO A 271 -8.15 -5.90 9.21
CA PRO A 271 -8.98 -6.39 8.10
C PRO A 271 -8.20 -7.30 7.14
N TYR A 272 -6.91 -7.02 6.92
CA TYR A 272 -6.05 -7.77 6.01
C TYR A 272 -5.58 -9.09 6.63
N LEU A 273 -5.20 -9.08 7.90
CA LEU A 273 -4.85 -10.29 8.64
C LEU A 273 -6.05 -11.25 8.75
N ARG A 274 -7.26 -10.71 8.97
CA ARG A 274 -8.50 -11.50 8.95
C ARG A 274 -8.74 -12.12 7.57
N ARG A 275 -8.55 -11.35 6.50
CA ARG A 275 -8.74 -11.85 5.13
C ARG A 275 -7.72 -12.93 4.78
N LEU A 276 -6.46 -12.78 5.19
CA LEU A 276 -5.44 -13.83 5.07
C LEU A 276 -5.88 -15.13 5.74
N LYS A 277 -6.34 -15.04 7.00
CA LYS A 277 -6.86 -16.20 7.75
C LYS A 277 -8.01 -16.87 6.99
N ILE A 278 -9.02 -16.10 6.57
CA ILE A 278 -10.18 -16.62 5.83
C ILE A 278 -9.74 -17.34 4.55
N ASN A 279 -8.82 -16.76 3.79
CA ASN A 279 -8.35 -17.35 2.54
C ASN A 279 -7.63 -18.69 2.79
N LEU A 280 -6.81 -18.79 3.83
CA LEU A 280 -6.16 -20.05 4.24
C LEU A 280 -7.19 -21.09 4.70
N ASP A 281 -8.17 -20.68 5.51
CA ASP A 281 -9.22 -21.57 6.03
C ASP A 281 -10.12 -22.11 4.90
N LYS A 282 -10.32 -21.33 3.83
CA LYS A 282 -10.99 -21.77 2.60
C LYS A 282 -10.16 -22.73 1.75
N GLY A 283 -8.88 -22.94 2.07
CA GLY A 283 -7.98 -23.85 1.36
C GLY A 283 -7.08 -23.20 0.31
N SER A 284 -6.82 -21.90 0.39
CA SER A 284 -5.79 -21.28 -0.45
C SER A 284 -4.40 -21.81 -0.07
N GLU A 285 -3.62 -22.20 -1.07
CA GLU A 285 -2.22 -22.63 -0.93
C GLU A 285 -1.26 -21.45 -1.14
N SER A 286 -1.58 -20.59 -2.11
CA SER A 286 -0.87 -19.35 -2.40
C SER A 286 -1.75 -18.13 -2.17
N ILE A 287 -1.19 -17.09 -1.53
CA ILE A 287 -1.85 -15.79 -1.37
C ILE A 287 -0.93 -14.67 -1.87
N TYR A 288 -1.42 -13.91 -2.85
CA TYR A 288 -0.71 -12.76 -3.43
C TYR A 288 -1.22 -11.46 -2.81
N VAL A 289 -0.38 -10.79 -2.03
CA VAL A 289 -0.70 -9.46 -1.50
C VAL A 289 -0.12 -8.41 -2.44
N ILE A 290 -0.99 -7.62 -3.07
CA ILE A 290 -0.62 -6.65 -4.10
C ILE A 290 -0.80 -5.24 -3.55
N SER A 291 0.30 -4.49 -3.56
CA SER A 291 0.35 -3.09 -3.16
C SER A 291 0.63 -2.18 -4.35
N PHE A 292 -0.19 -1.14 -4.46
CA PHE A 292 0.00 -0.04 -5.41
C PHE A 292 0.42 1.23 -4.65
N PRO A 293 1.21 2.13 -5.25
CA PRO A 293 1.49 3.44 -4.67
C PRO A 293 0.19 4.18 -4.32
N PRO A 294 0.10 4.85 -3.15
CA PRO A 294 1.15 5.08 -2.15
C PRO A 294 1.21 4.04 -1.01
N ALA A 295 0.56 2.88 -1.10
CA ALA A 295 0.39 1.93 0.00
C ALA A 295 1.64 1.07 0.33
N PHE A 296 2.84 1.51 -0.05
CA PHE A 296 4.06 0.73 0.14
C PHE A 296 4.54 0.67 1.60
N ASP A 297 4.32 1.73 2.37
CA ASP A 297 4.65 1.72 3.79
C ASP A 297 3.71 0.80 4.55
N PHE A 298 2.41 0.87 4.26
CA PHE A 298 1.42 -0.06 4.79
C PHE A 298 1.74 -1.52 4.43
N PHE A 299 2.13 -1.78 3.19
CA PHE A 299 2.61 -3.10 2.76
C PHE A 299 3.81 -3.57 3.57
N LYS A 300 4.80 -2.69 3.84
CA LYS A 300 5.95 -3.02 4.68
C LYS A 300 5.53 -3.36 6.12
N ARG A 301 4.58 -2.61 6.69
CA ARG A 301 4.03 -2.89 8.04
C ARG A 301 3.37 -4.27 8.08
N LEU A 302 2.49 -4.57 7.11
CA LEU A 302 1.85 -5.88 7.00
C LEU A 302 2.87 -7.01 6.93
N LEU A 303 3.90 -6.88 6.07
CA LEU A 303 4.93 -7.92 5.96
C LEU A 303 5.74 -8.09 7.25
N SER A 304 6.07 -7.01 7.96
CA SER A 304 6.76 -7.12 9.25
C SER A 304 5.93 -7.87 10.31
N THR A 305 4.61 -7.75 10.26
CA THR A 305 3.68 -8.47 11.14
C THR A 305 3.43 -9.92 10.71
N LEU A 306 3.73 -10.24 9.45
CA LEU A 306 3.68 -11.61 8.94
C LEU A 306 5.03 -12.32 9.06
N ASP A 307 6.10 -11.59 9.37
CA ASP A 307 7.41 -12.16 9.60
C ASP A 307 7.35 -13.09 10.83
N ASN A 308 7.79 -14.34 10.66
CA ASN A 308 7.63 -15.43 11.65
C ASN A 308 6.18 -15.79 12.01
N HIS A 309 5.21 -15.48 11.16
CA HIS A 309 3.83 -15.91 11.38
C HIS A 309 3.68 -17.43 11.27
N GLU A 310 3.01 -18.04 12.23
CA GLU A 310 3.00 -19.50 12.37
C GLU A 310 2.37 -20.22 11.16
N ARG A 311 1.27 -19.69 10.60
CA ARG A 311 0.54 -20.31 9.47
C ARG A 311 0.96 -19.81 8.08
N ILE A 312 1.77 -18.74 8.00
CA ILE A 312 2.05 -18.04 6.73
C ILE A 312 3.56 -17.92 6.55
N PHE A 313 4.04 -18.36 5.40
CA PHE A 313 5.42 -18.14 5.01
C PHE A 313 5.50 -17.09 3.88
N ILE A 314 6.33 -16.06 4.06
CA ILE A 314 6.60 -15.08 3.00
C ILE A 314 7.67 -15.68 2.07
N LYS A 315 7.27 -16.29 0.96
CA LYS A 315 8.20 -16.89 0.00
C LYS A 315 9.09 -15.85 -0.67
N LYS A 316 8.50 -14.75 -1.16
CA LYS A 316 9.23 -13.68 -1.85
C LYS A 316 8.43 -12.38 -1.88
N VAL A 317 9.16 -11.27 -1.93
CA VAL A 317 8.60 -9.96 -2.25
C VAL A 317 9.21 -9.49 -3.56
N VAL A 318 8.35 -9.21 -4.54
CA VAL A 318 8.77 -8.81 -5.89
C VAL A 318 8.30 -7.41 -6.21
N LYS A 319 9.11 -6.70 -6.99
CA LYS A 319 8.75 -5.43 -7.61
C LYS A 319 8.37 -5.72 -9.05
N ALA A 320 7.17 -5.34 -9.44
CA ALA A 320 6.70 -5.43 -10.82
C ALA A 320 6.32 -4.04 -11.33
N GLN A 321 6.15 -3.93 -12.64
CA GLN A 321 5.69 -2.70 -13.27
C GLN A 321 4.30 -2.93 -13.85
N TYR A 322 3.47 -1.90 -13.79
CA TYR A 322 2.18 -1.87 -14.47
C TYR A 322 1.99 -0.59 -15.26
N TYR A 323 1.15 -0.67 -16.28
CA TYR A 323 0.71 0.41 -17.14
C TYR A 323 -0.74 0.76 -16.81
N LYS A 324 -1.09 2.04 -16.88
CA LYS A 324 -2.48 2.50 -16.73
C LYS A 324 -2.76 3.56 -17.78
N GLU A 325 -3.70 3.29 -18.68
CA GLU A 325 -4.05 4.20 -19.78
C GLU A 325 -4.42 5.61 -19.30
N SER A 326 -5.08 5.73 -18.15
CA SER A 326 -5.48 7.02 -17.58
C SER A 326 -4.32 7.91 -17.14
N TYR A 327 -3.10 7.38 -17.02
CA TYR A 327 -1.88 8.12 -16.65
C TYR A 327 -0.67 7.56 -17.39
N PRO A 328 -0.18 8.21 -18.46
CA PRO A 328 0.91 7.67 -19.26
C PRO A 328 2.19 7.51 -18.43
N GLY A 329 2.66 6.26 -18.27
CA GLY A 329 3.91 5.91 -17.60
C GLY A 329 3.85 4.57 -16.86
N GLN A 330 4.95 3.82 -16.88
CA GLN A 330 5.10 2.62 -16.05
C GLN A 330 5.19 3.02 -14.57
N ARG A 331 4.41 2.36 -13.73
CA ARG A 331 4.45 2.53 -12.28
C ARG A 331 4.85 1.23 -11.61
N ASP A 332 5.56 1.37 -10.51
CA ASP A 332 5.91 0.22 -9.70
C ASP A 332 4.71 -0.26 -8.89
N LEU A 333 4.60 -1.59 -8.75
CA LEU A 333 3.79 -2.24 -7.74
C LEU A 333 4.65 -3.25 -6.99
N LYS A 334 4.23 -3.61 -5.77
CA LYS A 334 4.90 -4.63 -4.96
C LYS A 334 3.95 -5.79 -4.73
N ILE A 335 4.45 -7.00 -4.89
CA ILE A 335 3.68 -8.23 -4.63
C ILE A 335 4.45 -9.04 -3.59
N ALA A 336 3.77 -9.43 -2.52
CA ALA A 336 4.26 -10.47 -1.62
C ALA A 336 3.58 -11.78 -1.99
N ILE A 337 4.40 -12.80 -2.17
CA ILE A 337 3.99 -14.17 -2.47
C ILE A 337 4.04 -14.91 -1.14
N LEU A 338 2.85 -15.25 -0.64
CA LEU A 338 2.67 -15.93 0.64
C LEU A 338 2.21 -17.36 0.37
N THR A 339 2.74 -18.32 1.11
CA THR A 339 2.27 -19.71 1.09
C THR A 339 1.86 -20.14 2.48
N LYS A 340 1.06 -21.21 2.57
CA LYS A 340 0.84 -21.90 3.84
C LYS A 340 2.19 -22.38 4.39
N ASN A 341 2.41 -22.21 5.69
CA ASN A 341 3.56 -22.80 6.36
C ASN A 341 3.30 -24.31 6.58
N GLU A 342 4.12 -25.16 5.96
CA GLU A 342 3.99 -26.63 6.03
C GLU A 342 4.48 -27.21 7.37
N VAL A 343 5.36 -26.50 8.07
CA VAL A 343 5.94 -26.91 9.37
C VAL A 343 5.04 -26.47 10.55
N PHE A 344 3.85 -25.91 10.26
CA PHE A 344 2.92 -25.47 11.29
C PHE A 344 2.43 -26.65 12.12
N ALA A 345 2.78 -26.66 13.41
CA ALA A 345 2.08 -27.48 14.39
C ALA A 345 0.70 -26.82 14.63
N ASP A 346 -0.37 -27.60 14.49
CA ASP A 346 -1.77 -27.19 14.71
C ASP A 346 -2.05 -26.93 16.21
N GLU A 347 -1.24 -26.11 16.88
CA GLU A 347 -1.64 -25.58 18.18
C GLU A 347 -2.78 -24.59 17.96
N SER A 348 -3.98 -25.04 18.31
CA SER A 348 -5.17 -24.24 18.12
C SER A 348 -5.11 -23.02 19.04
N PHE A 349 -5.73 -21.92 18.60
CA PHE A 349 -5.90 -20.74 19.45
C PHE A 349 -6.49 -21.09 20.82
N GLU A 350 -7.40 -22.08 20.88
CA GLU A 350 -7.98 -22.55 22.13
C GLU A 350 -6.98 -23.32 23.00
N GLN A 351 -6.08 -24.12 22.41
CA GLN A 351 -5.01 -24.79 23.15
C GLN A 351 -4.08 -23.78 23.81
N LYS A 352 -3.69 -22.72 23.10
CA LYS A 352 -2.87 -21.65 23.69
C LYS A 352 -3.59 -20.93 24.84
N LEU A 353 -4.87 -20.64 24.69
CA LEU A 353 -5.66 -20.07 25.79
C LEU A 353 -5.66 -20.97 27.03
N LEU A 354 -5.78 -22.29 26.83
CA LEU A 354 -5.77 -23.27 27.92
C LEU A 354 -4.39 -23.43 28.55
N GLU A 355 -3.34 -23.53 27.73
CA GLU A 355 -1.94 -23.68 28.18
C GLU A 355 -1.52 -22.52 29.08
N TYR A 356 -1.82 -21.29 28.65
CA TYR A 356 -1.51 -20.08 29.42
C TYR A 356 -2.60 -19.68 30.42
N ASN A 357 -3.65 -20.50 30.57
CA ASN A 357 -4.79 -20.27 31.46
C ASN A 357 -5.44 -18.86 31.30
N LEU A 358 -5.56 -18.39 30.06
CA LEU A 358 -6.06 -17.06 29.73
C LEU A 358 -7.58 -17.02 29.67
N HIS A 359 -8.16 -16.09 30.40
CA HIS A 359 -9.59 -15.81 30.45
C HIS A 359 -9.85 -14.30 30.53
N GLU A 360 -11.09 -13.87 30.34
CA GLU A 360 -11.47 -12.46 30.52
C GLU A 360 -11.11 -12.00 31.94
N GLY A 361 -10.49 -10.82 32.05
CA GLY A 361 -9.91 -10.29 33.28
C GLY A 361 -8.44 -10.66 33.54
N SER A 362 -7.86 -11.61 32.80
CA SER A 362 -6.44 -11.97 32.95
C SER A 362 -5.52 -10.79 32.64
N LYS A 363 -4.55 -10.52 33.52
CA LYS A 363 -3.43 -9.58 33.27
C LYS A 363 -2.38 -10.28 32.39
N VAL A 364 -2.00 -9.63 31.30
CA VAL A 364 -1.05 -10.17 30.32
C VAL A 364 -0.05 -9.11 29.89
N LYS A 365 1.18 -9.55 29.58
CA LYS A 365 2.18 -8.73 28.90
C LYS A 365 2.04 -8.91 27.40
N GLY A 366 2.17 -7.82 26.66
CA GLY A 366 2.07 -7.83 25.21
C GLY A 366 3.02 -6.86 24.54
N ILE A 367 3.59 -7.27 23.41
CA ILE A 367 4.49 -6.46 22.58
C ILE A 367 3.69 -5.83 21.45
N VAL A 368 3.83 -4.53 21.24
CA VAL A 368 3.12 -3.81 20.18
C VAL A 368 3.75 -4.08 18.81
N ASP A 369 3.03 -4.81 17.94
CA ASP A 369 3.49 -5.15 16.58
C ASP A 369 3.22 -4.02 15.57
N ASP A 370 2.04 -3.40 15.66
CA ASP A 370 1.61 -2.34 14.76
C ASP A 370 0.63 -1.39 15.44
N ILE A 371 0.74 -0.11 15.13
CA ILE A 371 -0.13 0.95 15.67
C ILE A 371 -0.83 1.63 14.49
N SER A 372 -2.11 1.92 14.69
CA SER A 372 -2.92 2.71 13.80
C SER A 372 -3.72 3.74 14.60
N HIS A 373 -4.44 4.62 13.91
CA HIS A 373 -5.10 5.74 14.59
C HIS A 373 -6.11 5.28 15.66
N ASN A 374 -6.91 4.26 15.35
CA ASN A 374 -8.02 3.80 16.20
C ASN A 374 -7.78 2.45 16.90
N GLU A 375 -6.76 1.70 16.51
CA GLU A 375 -6.46 0.38 17.06
C GLU A 375 -4.97 0.09 17.03
N THR A 376 -4.53 -0.78 17.94
CA THR A 376 -3.16 -1.28 18.01
C THR A 376 -3.19 -2.80 18.04
N LEU A 377 -2.33 -3.42 17.23
CA LEU A 377 -2.08 -4.85 17.22
C LEU A 377 -0.97 -5.17 18.23
N VAL A 378 -1.24 -6.14 19.10
CA VAL A 378 -0.35 -6.56 20.18
C VAL A 378 -0.15 -8.07 20.08
N ASN A 379 1.09 -8.53 20.19
CA ASN A 379 1.44 -9.93 20.36
C ASN A 379 1.43 -10.28 21.85
N VAL A 380 0.55 -11.21 22.23
CA VAL A 380 0.46 -11.76 23.58
C VAL A 380 0.74 -13.26 23.48
N LEU A 381 1.93 -13.69 23.91
CA LEU A 381 2.32 -15.12 23.94
C LEU A 381 2.11 -15.83 22.59
N GLY A 382 2.45 -15.17 21.49
CA GLY A 382 2.27 -15.68 20.12
C GLY A 382 0.84 -15.56 19.59
N MET A 383 -0.12 -15.08 20.39
CA MET A 383 -1.48 -14.79 19.97
C MET A 383 -1.64 -13.32 19.57
N ARG A 384 -2.44 -13.09 18.53
CA ARG A 384 -2.80 -11.74 18.10
C ARG A 384 -3.91 -11.17 18.98
N ALA A 385 -3.61 -10.04 19.60
CA ALA A 385 -4.52 -9.29 20.43
C ALA A 385 -4.66 -7.85 19.91
N TYR A 386 -5.77 -7.19 20.24
CA TYR A 386 -6.07 -5.85 19.76
C TYR A 386 -6.53 -4.96 20.91
N ILE A 387 -6.05 -3.73 20.94
CA ILE A 387 -6.56 -2.68 21.82
C ILE A 387 -7.16 -1.55 20.98
N GLN A 388 -8.35 -1.10 21.34
CA GLN A 388 -9.00 0.05 20.70
C GLN A 388 -8.54 1.35 21.36
N ARG A 389 -8.57 2.47 20.62
CA ARG A 389 -8.14 3.78 21.11
C ARG A 389 -8.80 4.19 22.44
N ASN A 390 -10.11 3.93 22.58
CA ASN A 390 -10.87 4.22 23.80
C ASN A 390 -10.56 3.28 24.98
N GLU A 391 -9.78 2.21 24.76
CA GLU A 391 -9.33 1.26 25.79
C GLU A 391 -7.87 1.51 26.21
N CYS A 392 -7.14 2.37 25.50
CA CYS A 392 -5.75 2.73 25.83
C CYS A 392 -5.64 3.66 27.04
N SER A 393 -6.66 4.51 27.28
CA SER A 393 -6.65 5.49 28.36
C SER A 393 -8.07 5.83 28.82
N TRP A 394 -8.22 6.20 30.10
CA TRP A 394 -9.45 6.75 30.67
C TRP A 394 -9.79 8.14 30.13
N ILE A 395 -8.81 8.88 29.61
CA ILE A 395 -9.00 10.18 28.97
C ILE A 395 -9.08 10.00 27.45
N SER A 396 -9.87 10.82 26.76
CA SER A 396 -9.89 10.84 25.30
C SER A 396 -8.52 11.21 24.72
N ILE A 397 -7.92 10.27 23.98
CA ILE A 397 -6.69 10.47 23.20
C ILE A 397 -7.01 10.63 21.70
N VAL A 398 -6.12 11.26 20.94
CA VAL A 398 -6.31 11.45 19.49
C VAL A 398 -5.96 10.17 18.76
N SER A 399 -4.87 9.51 19.13
CA SER A 399 -4.40 8.27 18.53
C SER A 399 -3.88 7.30 19.58
N CYS A 400 -3.88 6.01 19.28
CA CYS A 400 -3.16 5.02 20.09
C CYS A 400 -1.65 5.33 20.20
N GLU A 401 -1.07 6.05 19.23
CA GLU A 401 0.34 6.49 19.25
C GLU A 401 0.65 7.45 20.41
N ASP A 402 -0.36 8.10 20.98
CA ASP A 402 -0.20 9.00 22.14
C ASP A 402 0.16 8.23 23.42
N VAL A 403 -0.08 6.91 23.46
CA VAL A 403 0.07 6.06 24.66
C VAL A 403 0.99 4.87 24.41
N LEU A 404 0.97 4.31 23.21
CA LEU A 404 1.67 3.08 22.86
C LEU A 404 2.76 3.36 21.83
N VAL A 405 3.86 2.62 21.93
CA VAL A 405 4.99 2.70 21.01
C VAL A 405 5.27 1.33 20.41
N LYS A 406 5.56 1.29 19.10
CA LYS A 406 5.86 0.05 18.38
C LYS A 406 7.10 -0.64 18.95
N ASN A 407 7.06 -1.98 18.99
CA ASN A 407 8.08 -2.88 19.53
C ASN A 407 8.37 -2.71 21.03
N GLN A 408 7.47 -2.08 21.78
CA GLN A 408 7.57 -2.02 23.24
C GLN A 408 6.57 -2.97 23.90
N GLU A 409 6.92 -3.46 25.08
CA GLU A 409 6.09 -4.31 25.93
C GLU A 409 5.28 -3.44 26.90
N TYR A 410 4.00 -3.76 27.06
CA TYR A 410 3.10 -3.14 28.03
C TYR A 410 2.27 -4.21 28.76
N ASP A 411 1.77 -3.85 29.94
CA ASP A 411 0.79 -4.66 30.67
C ASP A 411 -0.64 -4.31 30.21
N PHE A 412 -1.43 -5.35 29.95
CA PHE A 412 -2.81 -5.26 29.50
C PHE A 412 -3.71 -6.18 30.33
N VAL A 413 -5.01 -5.94 30.25
CA VAL A 413 -6.04 -6.86 30.73
C VAL A 413 -6.83 -7.40 29.54
N ILE A 414 -7.12 -8.69 29.53
CA ILE A 414 -8.03 -9.29 28.54
C ILE A 414 -9.45 -8.82 28.83
N LYS A 415 -9.97 -7.95 27.97
CA LYS A 415 -11.35 -7.45 28.05
C LYS A 415 -12.34 -8.47 27.50
N LYS A 416 -12.00 -9.10 26.38
CA LYS A 416 -12.89 -10.04 25.69
C LYS A 416 -12.11 -11.05 24.85
N ILE A 417 -12.58 -12.29 24.79
CA ILE A 417 -12.04 -13.32 23.89
C ILE A 417 -13.09 -13.68 22.84
N ASP A 418 -12.76 -13.53 21.56
CA ASP A 418 -13.58 -13.97 20.43
C ASP A 418 -12.98 -15.24 19.82
N LYS A 419 -13.51 -16.38 20.25
CA LYS A 419 -13.09 -17.70 19.78
C LYS A 419 -13.42 -17.95 18.31
N SER A 420 -14.49 -17.35 17.78
CA SER A 420 -14.85 -17.51 16.37
C SER A 420 -13.84 -16.81 15.45
N ALA A 421 -13.34 -15.66 15.88
CA ALA A 421 -12.35 -14.89 15.15
C ALA A 421 -10.89 -15.31 15.47
N ASN A 422 -10.66 -16.10 16.52
CA ASN A 422 -9.35 -16.30 17.18
C ASN A 422 -8.70 -14.95 17.53
N MET A 423 -9.42 -14.10 18.25
CA MET A 423 -8.96 -12.76 18.60
C MET A 423 -9.12 -12.49 20.10
N VAL A 424 -8.12 -11.82 20.67
CA VAL A 424 -8.16 -11.28 22.04
C VAL A 424 -8.32 -9.77 21.96
N TYR A 425 -9.24 -9.20 22.74
CA TYR A 425 -9.41 -7.77 22.91
C TYR A 425 -8.85 -7.36 24.26
N LEU A 426 -7.97 -6.36 24.25
CA LEU A 426 -7.25 -5.86 25.39
C LEU A 426 -7.80 -4.52 25.86
N THR A 427 -7.54 -4.21 27.12
CA THR A 427 -7.73 -2.88 27.70
C THR A 427 -6.58 -2.55 28.64
N MET A 428 -6.22 -1.27 28.69
CA MET A 428 -5.33 -0.73 29.73
C MET A 428 -6.12 -0.11 30.88
N LYS A 429 -7.46 -0.08 30.78
CA LYS A 429 -8.34 0.40 31.83
C LYS A 429 -8.53 -0.68 32.88
N THR A 430 -8.11 -0.39 34.10
CA THR A 430 -8.22 -1.28 35.24
C THR A 430 -8.78 -0.51 36.43
N ASP A 431 -9.31 -1.22 37.42
CA ASP A 431 -9.77 -0.58 38.66
C ASP A 431 -8.63 0.13 39.40
N GLU A 432 -7.40 -0.38 39.25
CA GLU A 432 -6.18 0.20 39.83
C GLU A 432 -5.87 1.59 39.27
N ASN A 433 -6.19 1.85 38.00
CA ASN A 433 -5.95 3.13 37.33
C ASN A 433 -7.22 3.91 36.98
N ASN A 434 -8.38 3.48 37.50
CA ASN A 434 -9.64 4.18 37.31
C ASN A 434 -9.58 5.54 38.03
N PRO A 435 -9.73 6.67 37.31
CA PRO A 435 -9.72 7.98 37.96
C PRO A 435 -10.82 8.13 39.02
N TRP A 436 -11.96 7.46 38.88
CA TRP A 436 -13.06 7.52 39.86
C TRP A 436 -12.70 6.98 41.23
N THR A 437 -11.72 6.08 41.31
CA THR A 437 -11.21 5.53 42.58
C THR A 437 -9.90 6.19 43.03
N GLN A 438 -9.15 6.79 42.10
CA GLN A 438 -7.82 7.35 42.39
C GLN A 438 -7.81 8.80 42.85
N ILE A 439 -8.83 9.60 42.55
CA ILE A 439 -8.87 11.01 42.92
C ILE A 439 -10.06 11.32 43.81
N GLU A 440 -9.95 12.38 44.61
CA GLU A 440 -11.11 12.96 45.28
C GLU A 440 -12.00 13.62 44.20
N LEU A 441 -13.19 13.05 44.01
CA LEU A 441 -14.15 13.56 43.04
C LEU A 441 -14.63 14.96 43.45
N PRO A 442 -14.79 15.87 42.48
CA PRO A 442 -15.23 17.22 42.78
C PRO A 442 -16.70 17.19 43.23
N LYS A 443 -17.10 18.08 44.13
CA LYS A 443 -18.46 18.10 44.70
C LYS A 443 -19.37 19.01 43.89
N THR A 444 -20.67 18.73 43.91
CA THR A 444 -21.67 19.63 43.30
C THR A 444 -21.55 21.05 43.84
N ASN A 445 -21.61 22.04 42.94
CA ASN A 445 -21.35 23.47 43.18
C ASN A 445 -19.89 23.88 43.44
N GLU A 446 -18.95 22.95 43.48
CA GLU A 446 -17.52 23.27 43.55
C GLU A 446 -17.05 23.94 42.26
N THR A 447 -16.03 24.80 42.35
CA THR A 447 -15.35 25.38 41.20
C THR A 447 -13.99 24.71 41.03
N ILE A 448 -13.75 24.13 39.86
CA ILE A 448 -12.55 23.36 39.54
C ILE A 448 -11.86 23.91 38.30
N GLU A 449 -10.55 23.68 38.18
CA GLU A 449 -9.76 23.99 36.98
C GLU A 449 -9.63 22.77 36.07
N VAL A 450 -9.92 22.95 34.79
CA VAL A 450 -9.91 21.89 33.78
C VAL A 450 -9.29 22.36 32.48
N VAL A 451 -8.76 21.44 31.69
CA VAL A 451 -8.23 21.72 30.35
C VAL A 451 -9.17 21.17 29.31
N ILE A 452 -9.69 22.02 28.42
CA ILE A 452 -10.60 21.57 27.36
C ILE A 452 -9.83 20.71 26.35
N SER A 453 -10.31 19.48 26.10
CA SER A 453 -9.64 18.52 25.22
C SER A 453 -10.27 18.45 23.83
N SER A 454 -11.60 18.51 23.73
CA SER A 454 -12.33 18.44 22.46
C SER A 454 -13.78 18.90 22.62
N PHE A 455 -14.51 19.06 21.51
CA PHE A 455 -15.96 19.29 21.55
C PHE A 455 -16.66 18.60 20.37
N ASN A 456 -17.95 18.36 20.54
CA ASN A 456 -18.87 17.94 19.48
C ASN A 456 -20.13 18.83 19.48
N SER A 457 -21.20 18.41 18.81
CA SER A 457 -22.44 19.19 18.74
C SER A 457 -23.18 19.31 20.08
N ILE A 458 -22.90 18.43 21.05
CA ILE A 458 -23.68 18.29 22.29
C ILE A 458 -22.86 18.75 23.51
N ASN A 459 -21.59 18.36 23.59
CA ASN A 459 -20.72 18.57 24.74
C ASN A 459 -19.31 18.97 24.33
N PHE A 460 -18.70 19.78 25.19
CA PHE A 460 -17.25 19.89 25.34
C PHE A 460 -16.78 18.82 26.32
N LYS A 461 -15.58 18.29 26.05
CA LYS A 461 -14.84 17.43 26.96
C LYS A 461 -13.68 18.22 27.54
N ALA A 462 -13.45 18.07 28.83
CA ALA A 462 -12.30 18.66 29.51
C ALA A 462 -11.68 17.64 30.47
N VAL A 463 -10.42 17.86 30.84
CA VAL A 463 -9.67 16.97 31.73
C VAL A 463 -9.43 17.69 33.05
N TYR A 464 -9.84 17.05 34.14
CA TYR A 464 -9.59 17.47 35.52
C TYR A 464 -8.37 16.73 36.08
N GLN A 465 -7.42 17.47 36.65
CA GLN A 465 -6.17 16.97 37.24
C GLN A 465 -5.37 16.00 36.35
N ASN A 466 -5.45 16.13 35.02
CA ASN A 466 -4.84 15.21 34.05
C ASN A 466 -5.23 13.74 34.25
N LYS A 467 -6.38 13.46 34.88
CA LYS A 467 -6.82 12.10 35.22
C LYS A 467 -8.28 11.83 34.84
N LEU A 468 -9.19 12.74 35.16
CA LEU A 468 -10.63 12.53 34.99
C LEU A 468 -11.17 13.32 33.80
N GLU A 469 -11.86 12.65 32.88
CA GLU A 469 -12.61 13.32 31.81
C GLU A 469 -13.96 13.81 32.35
N ILE A 470 -14.27 15.08 32.09
CA ILE A 470 -15.52 15.73 32.47
C ILE A 470 -16.23 16.30 31.25
N TYR A 471 -17.52 16.58 31.39
CA TYR A 471 -18.38 17.03 30.30
C TYR A 471 -18.96 18.41 30.61
N ILE A 472 -18.92 19.30 29.62
CA ILE A 472 -19.57 20.62 29.69
C ILE A 472 -20.54 20.69 28.52
N PRO A 473 -21.86 20.64 28.75
CA PRO A 473 -22.84 20.81 27.69
C PRO A 473 -22.60 22.10 26.90
N THR A 474 -22.85 22.11 25.59
CA THR A 474 -22.61 23.28 24.73
C THR A 474 -23.34 24.53 25.24
N ASP A 475 -24.55 24.37 25.79
CA ASP A 475 -25.35 25.46 26.35
C ASP A 475 -24.80 25.97 27.70
N GLU A 476 -23.92 25.21 28.35
CA GLU A 476 -23.28 25.56 29.63
C GLU A 476 -21.90 26.20 29.45
N ILE A 477 -21.42 26.37 28.22
CA ILE A 477 -20.11 26.98 27.95
C ILE A 477 -20.15 28.51 28.07
N SER A 478 -21.21 29.14 27.57
CA SER A 478 -21.35 30.59 27.60
C SER A 478 -22.81 31.00 27.70
N TRP A 479 -23.07 32.18 28.26
CA TRP A 479 -24.38 32.83 28.20
C TRP A 479 -24.80 33.22 26.77
N PHE A 480 -23.88 33.13 25.81
CA PHE A 480 -24.07 33.47 24.42
C PHE A 480 -23.67 32.32 23.48
N PHE A 481 -24.18 32.37 22.25
CA PHE A 481 -23.82 31.39 21.24
C PHE A 481 -22.34 31.50 20.87
N LEU A 482 -21.63 30.37 20.87
CA LEU A 482 -20.27 30.26 20.34
C LEU A 482 -20.30 29.66 18.93
N THR A 483 -19.60 30.31 18.02
CA THR A 483 -19.34 29.74 16.69
C THR A 483 -18.36 28.57 16.79
N PRO A 484 -18.36 27.62 15.83
CA PRO A 484 -17.41 26.51 15.82
C PRO A 484 -15.93 26.94 15.85
N ASN A 485 -15.60 28.13 15.32
CA ASN A 485 -14.24 28.66 15.38
C ASN A 485 -13.86 29.09 16.81
N GLN A 486 -14.75 29.80 17.51
CA GLN A 486 -14.54 30.18 18.91
C GLN A 486 -14.48 28.95 19.82
N SER A 487 -15.31 27.93 19.55
CA SER A 487 -15.23 26.65 20.26
C SER A 487 -13.89 25.95 20.09
N ARG A 488 -13.25 26.06 18.91
CA ARG A 488 -11.91 25.51 18.67
C ARG A 488 -10.82 26.28 19.41
N GLU A 489 -10.94 27.59 19.56
CA GLU A 489 -9.98 28.42 20.31
C GLU A 489 -9.91 28.04 21.80
N LEU A 490 -10.96 27.40 22.33
CA LEU A 490 -10.99 26.92 23.71
C LEU A 490 -10.19 25.62 23.91
N ILE A 491 -9.92 24.84 22.86
CA ILE A 491 -9.20 23.56 22.98
C ILE A 491 -7.77 23.82 23.46
N GLY A 492 -7.33 23.07 24.48
CA GLY A 492 -6.03 23.20 25.13
C GLY A 492 -5.96 24.32 26.17
N THR A 493 -7.01 25.13 26.32
CA THR A 493 -7.04 26.21 27.32
C THR A 493 -7.46 25.68 28.70
N THR A 494 -6.85 26.23 29.74
CA THR A 494 -7.27 26.01 31.13
C THR A 494 -8.45 26.92 31.46
N GLN A 495 -9.52 26.34 31.97
CA GLN A 495 -10.76 27.05 32.31
C GLN A 495 -11.19 26.67 33.73
N ARG A 496 -11.74 27.64 34.46
CA ARG A 496 -12.45 27.35 35.71
C ARG A 496 -13.89 27.02 35.38
N VAL A 497 -14.43 25.95 35.92
CA VAL A 497 -15.81 25.51 35.68
C VAL A 497 -16.48 25.15 37.00
N LYS A 498 -17.79 25.34 37.07
CA LYS A 498 -18.62 24.98 38.21
C LYS A 498 -19.23 23.60 38.00
N VAL A 499 -19.11 22.71 38.98
CA VAL A 499 -19.69 21.37 38.94
C VAL A 499 -21.20 21.46 39.11
N LEU A 500 -21.94 20.94 38.13
CA LEU A 500 -23.40 20.90 38.13
C LEU A 500 -23.94 19.61 38.73
N ASN A 501 -23.34 18.49 38.34
CA ASN A 501 -23.77 17.17 38.74
C ASN A 501 -22.59 16.19 38.68
N VAL A 502 -22.55 15.26 39.62
CA VAL A 502 -21.68 14.08 39.61
C VAL A 502 -22.59 12.87 39.58
N ASP A 503 -22.55 12.17 38.47
CA ASP A 503 -23.31 10.95 38.21
C ASP A 503 -22.39 9.75 38.48
N ASP A 504 -22.46 9.24 39.71
CA ASP A 504 -21.67 8.09 40.16
C ASP A 504 -22.07 6.79 39.44
N GLU A 505 -23.34 6.66 39.03
CA GLU A 505 -23.83 5.45 38.34
C GLU A 505 -23.24 5.31 36.94
N ASN A 506 -23.12 6.43 36.21
CA ASN A 506 -22.60 6.45 34.85
C ASN A 506 -21.15 6.94 34.75
N GLU A 507 -20.49 7.18 35.89
CA GLU A 507 -19.14 7.71 35.96
C GLU A 507 -18.97 8.98 35.10
N LYS A 508 -19.84 9.98 35.30
CA LYS A 508 -19.80 11.27 34.58
C LYS A 508 -19.88 12.48 35.50
N VAL A 509 -19.01 13.46 35.26
CA VAL A 509 -19.09 14.78 35.88
C VAL A 509 -19.54 15.81 34.86
N PHE A 510 -20.65 16.49 35.15
CA PHE A 510 -21.18 17.58 34.34
C PHE A 510 -20.82 18.93 34.97
N CYS A 511 -20.26 19.82 34.19
CA CYS A 511 -19.80 21.13 34.62
C CYS A 511 -20.39 22.26 33.75
N SER A 512 -20.23 23.48 34.23
CA SER A 512 -20.65 24.72 33.57
C SER A 512 -19.55 25.76 33.62
N LEU A 513 -19.17 26.27 32.46
CA LEU A 513 -18.29 27.42 32.37
C LEU A 513 -19.09 28.72 32.55
N ARG A 514 -20.32 28.79 32.01
CA ARG A 514 -21.15 30.00 32.09
C ARG A 514 -21.52 30.40 33.51
N GLN A 515 -21.74 29.43 34.41
CA GLN A 515 -22.14 29.71 35.80
C GLN A 515 -21.02 30.24 36.70
N ILE A 516 -19.78 30.34 36.19
CA ILE A 516 -18.69 31.07 36.85
C ILE A 516 -18.90 32.57 36.76
N GLU A 517 -19.50 33.02 35.67
CA GLU A 517 -19.86 34.41 35.47
C GLU A 517 -21.28 34.67 35.97
N SER A 518 -21.52 35.87 36.49
CA SER A 518 -22.87 36.29 36.86
C SER A 518 -23.75 36.33 35.62
N ASP A 519 -24.99 35.83 35.72
CA ASP A 519 -25.97 35.94 34.66
C ASP A 519 -26.09 37.41 34.21
N PRO A 520 -25.77 37.75 32.94
CA PRO A 520 -25.84 39.12 32.46
C PRO A 520 -27.28 39.57 32.18
N TRP A 521 -28.24 38.65 32.06
CA TRP A 521 -29.61 38.94 31.65
C TRP A 521 -30.41 39.80 32.65
N PRO A 522 -30.30 39.61 33.97
CA PRO A 522 -30.92 40.49 34.95
C PRO A 522 -30.50 41.96 34.80
N LYS A 523 -29.22 42.23 34.48
CA LYS A 523 -28.67 43.59 34.35
C LYS A 523 -28.56 44.08 32.91
N ILE A 524 -29.06 43.31 31.95
CA ILE A 524 -28.84 43.60 30.53
C ILE A 524 -29.39 44.96 30.11
N HIS A 525 -30.41 45.44 30.80
CA HIS A 525 -31.06 46.75 30.58
C HIS A 525 -30.14 47.94 30.90
N GLU A 526 -29.10 47.76 31.73
CA GLU A 526 -28.07 48.76 32.00
C GLU A 526 -27.16 48.95 30.77
N SER A 527 -26.84 47.86 30.09
CA SER A 527 -25.96 47.81 28.91
C SER A 527 -26.67 47.94 27.55
N LEU A 528 -27.95 47.56 27.47
CA LEU A 528 -28.73 47.50 26.24
C LEU A 528 -30.13 48.07 26.48
N LYS A 529 -30.30 49.35 26.11
CA LYS A 529 -31.59 50.03 26.16
C LYS A 529 -32.32 49.85 24.83
N VAL A 530 -33.65 49.68 24.90
CA VAL A 530 -34.49 49.69 23.71
C VAL A 530 -34.33 51.03 22.98
N GLY A 531 -34.14 50.98 21.67
CA GLY A 531 -33.88 52.13 20.80
C GLY A 531 -32.41 52.53 20.66
N MET A 532 -31.49 51.85 21.35
CA MET A 532 -30.04 52.10 21.25
C MET A 532 -29.49 51.54 19.93
N ASP A 533 -28.75 52.37 19.20
CA ASP A 533 -28.14 52.03 17.92
C ASP A 533 -26.78 51.33 18.13
N PHE A 534 -26.49 50.34 17.30
CA PHE A 534 -25.23 49.60 17.27
C PHE A 534 -24.80 49.36 15.82
N ASN A 535 -23.50 49.38 15.57
CA ASN A 535 -22.92 48.73 14.40
C ASN A 535 -22.56 47.30 14.79
N GLY A 536 -23.33 46.34 14.28
CA GLY A 536 -23.18 44.94 14.62
C GLY A 536 -22.64 44.12 13.47
N LYS A 537 -21.87 43.08 13.76
CA LYS A 537 -21.29 42.19 12.74
C LYS A 537 -22.15 40.95 12.56
N VAL A 538 -22.56 40.62 11.34
CA VAL A 538 -23.32 39.40 11.04
C VAL A 538 -22.48 38.19 11.40
N THR A 539 -23.04 37.29 12.21
CA THR A 539 -22.36 36.06 12.63
C THR A 539 -22.99 34.80 12.06
N ASP A 540 -24.29 34.83 11.77
CA ASP A 540 -25.00 33.70 11.18
C ASP A 540 -26.22 34.15 10.35
N ILE A 541 -26.54 33.37 9.32
CA ILE A 541 -27.62 33.63 8.36
C ILE A 541 -28.52 32.40 8.30
N THR A 542 -29.78 32.54 8.74
CA THR A 542 -30.75 31.44 8.77
C THR A 542 -31.99 31.81 7.97
N PRO A 543 -32.78 30.84 7.45
CA PRO A 543 -33.97 31.09 6.63
C PRO A 543 -34.95 32.15 7.18
N HIS A 544 -34.99 32.29 8.50
CA HIS A 544 -35.97 33.10 9.21
C HIS A 544 -35.37 34.32 9.93
N TYR A 545 -34.05 34.43 10.07
CA TYR A 545 -33.42 35.55 10.77
C TYR A 545 -31.92 35.71 10.46
N LEU A 546 -31.40 36.92 10.70
CA LEU A 546 -29.96 37.21 10.77
C LEU A 546 -29.51 37.31 12.23
N GLN A 547 -28.41 36.65 12.59
CA GLN A 547 -27.76 36.84 13.88
C GLN A 547 -26.65 37.87 13.75
N VAL A 548 -26.63 38.84 14.66
CA VAL A 548 -25.70 39.97 14.66
C VAL A 548 -25.03 40.10 16.03
N LYS A 549 -23.70 40.12 16.04
CA LYS A 549 -22.87 40.39 17.22
C LYS A 549 -22.76 41.89 17.47
N LEU A 550 -23.03 42.31 18.70
CA LEU A 550 -22.95 43.69 19.19
C LEU A 550 -21.60 43.95 19.89
N ALA A 551 -21.26 45.22 20.10
CA ALA A 551 -19.97 45.66 20.66
C ALA A 551 -19.64 45.10 22.06
N ASN A 552 -20.66 44.70 22.84
CA ASN A 552 -20.49 44.19 24.20
C ASN A 552 -20.55 42.65 24.27
N ASN A 553 -20.17 41.96 23.18
CA ASN A 553 -20.27 40.49 23.01
C ASN A 553 -21.69 39.89 23.12
N PHE A 554 -22.73 40.72 23.17
CA PHE A 554 -24.11 40.26 23.02
C PHE A 554 -24.41 39.90 21.57
N PHE A 555 -25.35 38.96 21.39
CA PHE A 555 -25.88 38.60 20.09
C PHE A 555 -27.36 38.94 20.04
N GLY A 556 -27.77 39.62 18.98
CA GLY A 556 -29.17 39.89 18.71
C GLY A 556 -29.60 39.29 17.38
N ILE A 557 -30.90 39.16 17.23
CA ILE A 557 -31.52 38.54 16.08
C ILE A 557 -32.36 39.59 15.35
N ILE A 558 -32.12 39.75 14.05
CA ILE A 558 -32.99 40.50 13.15
C ILE A 558 -33.93 39.49 12.47
N PRO A 559 -35.23 39.47 12.80
CA PRO A 559 -36.16 38.54 12.20
C PRO A 559 -36.47 38.94 10.75
N LYS A 560 -36.84 37.95 9.93
CA LYS A 560 -37.12 38.11 8.49
C LYS A 560 -38.08 39.27 8.21
N GLU A 561 -39.12 39.46 9.01
CA GLU A 561 -40.11 40.53 8.78
C GLU A 561 -39.47 41.94 8.88
N SER A 562 -38.46 42.09 9.75
CA SER A 562 -37.71 43.34 9.90
C SER A 562 -36.75 43.57 8.73
N LEU A 563 -36.15 42.50 8.20
CA LEU A 563 -35.30 42.55 7.01
C LEU A 563 -36.11 42.90 5.76
N GLU A 564 -37.27 42.28 5.58
CA GLU A 564 -38.17 42.55 4.45
C GLU A 564 -38.71 43.98 4.48
N ALA A 565 -38.92 44.55 5.67
CA ALA A 565 -39.38 45.93 5.84
C ALA A 565 -38.31 47.00 5.49
N ALA A 566 -37.03 46.65 5.49
CA ALA A 566 -35.92 47.60 5.33
C ALA A 566 -35.51 47.89 3.88
N GLY A 567 -36.11 47.20 2.90
CA GLY A 567 -35.92 47.44 1.46
C GLY A 567 -35.48 46.21 0.66
N HIS A 568 -35.40 46.34 -0.67
CA HIS A 568 -35.10 45.24 -1.60
C HIS A 568 -33.77 44.52 -1.31
N GLU A 569 -32.75 45.24 -0.84
CA GLU A 569 -31.42 44.73 -0.48
C GLU A 569 -31.48 43.61 0.58
N TYR A 570 -32.31 43.80 1.62
CA TYR A 570 -32.44 42.87 2.74
C TYR A 570 -33.59 41.87 2.58
N LYS A 571 -34.45 42.04 1.56
CA LYS A 571 -35.52 41.08 1.24
C LYS A 571 -34.97 39.72 0.79
N ASN A 572 -33.83 39.73 0.10
CA ASN A 572 -33.04 38.55 -0.28
C ASN A 572 -31.75 38.47 0.55
N PHE A 573 -31.83 38.67 1.87
CA PHE A 573 -30.63 38.70 2.73
C PHE A 573 -29.75 37.45 2.66
N HIS A 574 -30.29 36.30 2.26
CA HIS A 574 -29.55 35.07 2.00
C HIS A 574 -28.50 35.17 0.89
N GLU A 575 -28.78 36.01 -0.11
CA GLU A 575 -27.94 36.20 -1.29
C GLU A 575 -27.06 37.45 -1.13
N ASN A 576 -27.56 38.45 -0.40
CA ASN A 576 -26.98 39.80 -0.37
C ASN A 576 -26.21 40.13 0.92
N VAL A 577 -26.36 39.34 1.98
CA VAL A 577 -25.66 39.54 3.25
C VAL A 577 -24.63 38.44 3.43
N VAL A 578 -23.42 38.79 3.86
CA VAL A 578 -22.34 37.83 4.09
C VAL A 578 -21.99 37.78 5.57
N VAL A 579 -21.67 36.59 6.08
CA VAL A 579 -21.12 36.44 7.44
C VAL A 579 -19.88 37.32 7.59
N GLY A 580 -19.86 38.16 8.62
CA GLY A 580 -18.82 39.13 8.89
C GLY A 580 -19.11 40.55 8.39
N GLN A 581 -20.20 40.78 7.67
CA GLN A 581 -20.62 42.12 7.26
C GLN A 581 -21.06 42.96 8.47
N GLY A 582 -20.66 44.23 8.51
CA GLY A 582 -21.17 45.20 9.49
C GLY A 582 -22.53 45.75 9.07
N ILE A 583 -23.49 45.78 9.99
CA ILE A 583 -24.86 46.23 9.77
C ILE A 583 -25.26 47.17 10.91
N ASP A 584 -25.81 48.32 10.55
CA ASP A 584 -26.38 49.27 11.51
C ASP A 584 -27.77 48.82 11.97
N VAL A 585 -27.85 48.48 13.24
CA VAL A 585 -29.04 47.93 13.90
C VAL A 585 -29.37 48.77 15.12
N TYR A 586 -30.60 48.63 15.62
CA TYR A 586 -30.96 49.11 16.95
C TYR A 586 -31.67 48.02 17.74
N VAL A 587 -31.60 48.11 19.06
CA VAL A 587 -32.30 47.20 19.96
C VAL A 587 -33.79 47.48 19.92
N SER A 588 -34.57 46.65 19.25
CA SER A 588 -36.03 46.85 19.18
C SER A 588 -36.75 46.25 20.38
N LYS A 589 -36.26 45.13 20.90
CA LYS A 589 -36.82 44.51 22.10
C LYS A 589 -35.81 43.61 22.81
N VAL A 590 -35.80 43.62 24.13
CA VAL A 590 -35.02 42.68 24.94
C VAL A 590 -35.97 41.73 25.67
N PHE A 591 -35.79 40.43 25.48
CA PHE A 591 -36.56 39.38 26.13
C PHE A 591 -35.73 38.71 27.22
N ILE A 592 -35.80 39.24 28.44
CA ILE A 592 -35.01 38.74 29.59
C ILE A 592 -35.30 37.26 29.85
N ALA A 593 -36.58 36.89 29.97
CA ALA A 593 -36.99 35.51 30.26
C ALA A 593 -36.59 34.50 29.17
N LYS A 594 -36.39 34.95 27.93
CA LYS A 594 -35.99 34.09 26.81
C LYS A 594 -34.51 34.20 26.47
N GLN A 595 -33.77 35.04 27.21
CA GLN A 595 -32.36 35.33 26.95
C GLN A 595 -32.11 35.68 25.47
N ARG A 596 -32.93 36.58 24.92
CA ARG A 596 -32.88 36.99 23.51
C ARG A 596 -32.97 38.49 23.34
N ILE A 597 -32.23 39.02 22.37
CA ILE A 597 -32.31 40.41 21.94
C ILE A 597 -32.86 40.43 20.52
N ARG A 598 -33.95 41.15 20.29
CA ARG A 598 -34.45 41.47 18.97
C ARG A 598 -33.83 42.78 18.51
N LEU A 599 -33.27 42.72 17.31
CA LEU A 599 -32.70 43.85 16.62
C LEU A 599 -33.57 44.18 15.41
N ASP A 600 -33.65 45.45 15.06
CA ASP A 600 -34.21 45.90 13.80
C ASP A 600 -33.18 46.78 13.08
N LEU A 601 -33.28 46.88 11.75
CA LEU A 601 -32.39 47.71 10.94
C LEU A 601 -32.65 49.19 11.20
N LYS A 602 -31.59 50.00 11.28
CA LYS A 602 -31.71 51.45 11.56
C LYS A 602 -32.63 52.20 10.58
N ARG A 603 -32.74 51.72 9.33
CA ARG A 603 -33.67 52.25 8.31
C ARG A 603 -35.16 52.07 8.65
N ASN A 604 -35.51 51.18 9.59
CA ASN A 604 -36.90 50.90 10.00
C ASN A 604 -37.43 51.79 11.14
N LYS A 605 -36.62 52.74 11.63
CA LYS A 605 -37.01 53.65 12.71
C LYS A 605 -38.06 54.64 12.17
N LYS A 606 -39.33 54.46 12.53
CA LYS A 606 -40.44 55.37 12.16
C LYS A 606 -40.41 56.68 12.94
#